data_AF-A0A0E0Q484-F1
#
_entry.id   AF-A0A0E0Q484-F1
#
_cell.length_a   1.000
_cell.length_b   1.000
_cell.length_c   1.000
_cell.angle_alpha   90.00
_cell.angle_beta   90.00
_cell.angle_gamma   90.00
#
_symmetry.space_group_name_H-M   'P 1'
#
loop_
_entity.id
_entity.type
_entity.pdbx_description
1 polymer ?
#
loop_
_entity_poly.entity_id
_entity_poly.type
_entity_poly.pdbx_seq_one_letter_code
_entity_poly.pdbx_strand_id
1 'polypeptide(L)'
;MASTGVKLIGECPTLSLLPLARRSYAPTWTDPAFFFYSSSHLLLRLRRHRDEQTSPGIYHGKQCHAADIPAVLARAWASGVDRIIVTGGSLKESREALEIAETDGRLFCTVGVHPTRCGEFEESGDPEGHFQALLALAKEGIAKGKVVAVGECGLDYDRLHFCPSDVQKKYFKKQFELAEAVKLPMFLHMRAAGEDFCEIVSENLYRFPGGVTHSFTGTAEDRDKLLSFEKMFIGINGCSLKTSENLEVLQGIPAERMMIETDSPYCDIKNTHAGIKFVKSVWPSKKKEKYEPDSTVKGRNEPCLVRQVLEVVAGCKGIADIEGLSKTLYHNTCRLFFPQDLDASADAQLESASEGSEGFDWLVMETWTLSTLPASEKVWEISPEVMV
;
A
#
# COMPACT_ATOMS: atom_id res chain seq x y z
N MET A 1 24.46 73.37 30.34
CA MET A 1 24.24 72.02 29.78
C MET A 1 22.96 72.12 28.94
N ALA A 2 22.98 72.76 27.78
CA ALA A 2 23.61 72.35 26.51
C ALA A 2 22.68 71.42 25.70
N SER A 3 21.89 72.06 24.84
CA SER A 3 21.02 71.46 23.82
C SER A 3 21.78 71.24 22.50
N THR A 4 21.61 70.08 21.87
CA THR A 4 21.92 69.80 20.46
C THR A 4 21.05 68.61 20.02
N GLY A 5 20.62 68.45 18.76
CA GLY A 5 20.72 69.32 17.59
C GLY A 5 20.29 68.52 16.35
N VAL A 6 19.47 69.11 15.46
CA VAL A 6 19.06 68.48 14.19
C VAL A 6 20.14 68.70 13.12
N LYS A 7 20.44 67.68 12.30
CA LYS A 7 21.03 67.90 10.97
C LYS A 7 20.65 66.82 9.96
N LEU A 8 20.32 67.27 8.75
CA LEU A 8 20.03 66.48 7.55
C LEU A 8 21.27 66.40 6.63
N ILE A 9 21.12 65.68 5.49
CA ILE A 9 22.06 65.56 4.35
C ILE A 9 23.26 64.64 4.68
N GLY A 10 23.65 63.61 3.95
CA GLY A 10 23.19 62.96 2.71
C GLY A 10 24.05 61.67 2.52
N GLU A 11 24.13 60.95 1.39
CA GLU A 11 23.49 61.02 0.06
C GLU A 11 23.32 59.56 -0.46
N CYS A 12 23.08 59.34 -1.77
CA CYS A 12 23.06 58.00 -2.40
C CYS A 12 24.20 57.88 -3.43
N PRO A 13 24.82 56.71 -3.59
CA PRO A 13 24.85 56.14 -4.93
C PRO A 13 24.48 54.65 -5.00
N THR A 14 23.75 54.32 -6.06
CA THR A 14 23.33 52.99 -6.49
C THR A 14 24.49 52.01 -6.66
N LEU A 15 24.31 50.77 -6.20
CA LEU A 15 25.01 49.61 -6.73
C LEU A 15 24.03 48.44 -6.96
N SER A 16 24.11 47.88 -8.15
CA SER A 16 23.17 46.97 -8.81
C SER A 16 22.65 45.79 -7.97
N LEU A 17 21.32 45.65 -7.90
CA LEU A 17 20.66 44.38 -7.61
C LEU A 17 20.78 43.47 -8.84
N LEU A 18 21.73 42.52 -8.80
CA LEU A 18 21.68 41.34 -9.66
C LEU A 18 20.63 40.38 -9.11
N PRO A 19 19.63 39.92 -9.91
CA PRO A 19 18.69 38.92 -9.44
C PRO A 19 19.40 37.57 -9.32
N LEU A 20 19.68 37.16 -8.09
CA LEU A 20 20.09 35.79 -7.76
C LEU A 20 18.97 34.84 -8.17
N ALA A 21 19.14 34.21 -9.33
CA ALA A 21 18.19 33.27 -9.91
C ALA A 21 18.05 32.03 -9.00
N ARG A 22 17.11 32.10 -8.05
CA ARG A 22 16.64 30.93 -7.33
C ARG A 22 15.96 30.00 -8.32
N ARG A 23 16.67 28.97 -8.79
CA ARG A 23 16.05 27.78 -9.40
C ARG A 23 15.29 26.99 -8.32
N SER A 24 14.17 27.56 -7.89
CA SER A 24 13.13 26.84 -7.17
C SER A 24 12.27 26.10 -8.20
N TYR A 25 12.62 24.85 -8.46
CA TYR A 25 11.78 23.91 -9.20
C TYR A 25 11.34 22.77 -8.26
N ALA A 26 10.59 23.14 -7.22
CA ALA A 26 9.48 22.28 -6.81
C ALA A 26 8.35 22.60 -7.81
N PRO A 27 7.94 21.67 -8.68
CA PRO A 27 6.93 21.97 -9.67
C PRO A 27 5.57 22.10 -8.97
N THR A 28 4.97 23.27 -9.07
CA THR A 28 3.59 23.52 -8.63
C THR A 28 2.64 22.90 -9.66
N TRP A 29 2.48 21.58 -9.61
CA TRP A 29 1.44 20.89 -10.36
C TRP A 29 0.10 21.07 -9.62
N THR A 30 -0.90 21.58 -10.33
CA THR A 30 -2.23 21.88 -9.80
C THR A 30 -3.25 20.77 -10.07
N ASP A 31 -2.84 19.65 -10.65
CA ASP A 31 -3.73 18.52 -10.94
C ASP A 31 -3.77 17.52 -9.78
N PRO A 32 -4.95 17.30 -9.16
CA PRO A 32 -5.12 16.37 -8.04
C PRO A 32 -5.20 14.89 -8.49
N ALA A 33 -4.82 14.57 -9.73
CA ALA A 33 -5.12 13.32 -10.41
C ALA A 33 -4.07 12.20 -10.24
N PHE A 34 -3.11 12.38 -9.33
CA PHE A 34 -2.28 11.27 -8.84
C PHE A 34 -2.85 10.81 -7.51
N PHE A 35 -3.06 9.50 -7.41
CA PHE A 35 -3.67 8.86 -6.26
C PHE A 35 -2.86 7.62 -5.92
N PHE A 36 -1.93 7.74 -4.98
CA PHE A 36 -1.08 6.60 -4.62
C PHE A 36 -1.57 5.82 -3.41
N TYR A 37 -1.32 4.53 -3.49
CA TYR A 37 -1.16 3.64 -2.35
C TYR A 37 0.24 3.79 -1.75
N SER A 38 0.36 3.72 -0.42
CA SER A 38 1.64 3.42 0.23
C SER A 38 1.41 2.50 1.42
N SER A 39 1.93 1.28 1.34
CA SER A 39 2.37 0.51 2.51
C SER A 39 3.47 1.30 3.23
N SER A 40 3.38 1.43 4.56
CA SER A 40 4.29 2.30 5.33
C SER A 40 4.50 1.84 6.77
N HIS A 41 5.59 1.09 6.99
CA HIS A 41 6.18 0.84 8.31
C HIS A 41 6.75 2.12 8.98
N LEU A 42 6.95 3.20 8.21
CA LEU A 42 7.53 4.45 8.69
C LEU A 42 6.63 5.10 9.73
N LEU A 43 5.32 5.13 9.53
CA LEU A 43 4.42 5.82 10.47
C LEU A 43 4.40 5.13 11.84
N LEU A 44 4.42 3.79 11.90
CA LEU A 44 4.62 3.03 13.14
C LEU A 44 5.93 3.41 13.84
N ARG A 45 7.04 3.39 13.10
CA ARG A 45 8.36 3.74 13.63
C ARG A 45 8.48 5.21 14.03
N LEU A 46 7.69 6.08 13.43
CA LEU A 46 7.63 7.48 13.84
C LEU A 46 6.68 7.74 15.02
N ARG A 47 5.98 6.73 15.57
CA ARG A 47 5.12 6.90 16.75
C ARG A 47 5.72 6.37 18.06
N ARG A 48 6.64 5.39 18.00
CA ARG A 48 7.11 4.67 19.21
C ARG A 48 7.88 5.54 20.19
N HIS A 49 7.19 6.04 21.22
CA HIS A 49 7.74 6.94 22.21
C HIS A 49 8.79 6.36 23.17
N ARG A 50 8.98 5.01 23.24
CA ARG A 50 9.73 4.41 24.36
C ARG A 50 10.39 3.04 24.12
N ASP A 51 10.95 2.79 22.93
CA ASP A 51 11.86 1.65 22.70
C ASP A 51 13.15 2.09 21.99
N GLU A 52 14.29 1.54 22.43
CA GLU A 52 15.61 2.21 22.49
C GLU A 52 16.36 2.44 21.17
N GLN A 53 15.72 2.24 20.00
CA GLN A 53 16.32 2.55 18.69
C GLN A 53 15.40 3.27 17.70
N THR A 54 14.10 3.45 18.02
CA THR A 54 13.05 3.70 17.01
C THR A 54 11.96 4.67 17.45
N SER A 55 12.31 5.75 18.16
CA SER A 55 11.42 6.93 18.28
C SER A 55 11.60 7.81 17.02
N PRO A 56 10.63 8.65 16.61
CA PRO A 56 10.81 9.46 15.41
C PRO A 56 11.98 10.42 15.55
N GLY A 57 12.82 10.47 14.52
CA GLY A 57 14.08 11.21 14.55
C GLY A 57 15.18 10.56 15.38
N ILE A 58 14.98 9.36 15.96
CA ILE A 58 16.06 8.51 16.47
C ILE A 58 16.62 7.66 15.33
N TYR A 59 17.96 7.59 15.27
CA TYR A 59 18.69 6.75 14.35
C TYR A 59 19.80 6.01 15.10
N HIS A 60 19.71 4.69 15.20
CA HIS A 60 20.63 3.84 15.98
C HIS A 60 20.74 4.30 17.44
N GLY A 61 19.60 4.48 18.11
CA GLY A 61 19.52 4.90 19.53
C GLY A 61 19.80 6.39 19.81
N LYS A 62 20.27 7.17 18.81
CA LYS A 62 20.52 8.61 18.98
C LYS A 62 19.40 9.47 18.37
N GLN A 63 18.79 10.35 19.18
CA GLN A 63 17.91 11.43 18.71
C GLN A 63 18.71 12.43 17.84
N CYS A 64 18.21 12.72 16.64
CA CYS A 64 18.80 13.66 15.68
C CYS A 64 17.88 14.84 15.35
N HIS A 65 16.55 14.63 15.33
CA HIS A 65 15.54 15.68 15.18
C HIS A 65 14.25 15.30 15.91
N ALA A 66 13.28 16.20 16.03
CA ALA A 66 11.98 15.93 16.64
C ALA A 66 11.07 15.05 15.75
N ALA A 67 9.91 14.66 16.29
CA ALA A 67 8.92 13.88 15.57
C ALA A 67 8.36 14.61 14.34
N ASP A 68 8.35 13.96 13.17
CA ASP A 68 8.01 14.62 11.91
C ASP A 68 6.92 13.94 11.06
N ILE A 69 6.07 13.10 11.65
CA ILE A 69 4.88 12.52 10.97
C ILE A 69 4.09 13.60 10.21
N PRO A 70 3.71 14.76 10.78
CA PRO A 70 2.93 15.76 10.06
C PRO A 70 3.64 16.29 8.81
N ALA A 71 4.97 16.40 8.84
CA ALA A 71 5.77 16.87 7.71
C ALA A 71 5.92 15.78 6.62
N VAL A 72 6.12 14.52 7.02
CA VAL A 72 6.10 13.36 6.09
C VAL A 72 4.75 13.24 5.39
N LEU A 73 3.65 13.34 6.14
CA LEU A 73 2.29 13.31 5.59
C LEU A 73 2.05 14.52 4.68
N ALA A 74 2.42 15.73 5.08
CA ALA A 74 2.29 16.91 4.22
C ALA A 74 3.04 16.78 2.89
N ARG A 75 4.26 16.19 2.89
CA ARG A 75 5.01 15.88 1.65
C ARG A 75 4.32 14.82 0.80
N ALA A 76 3.73 13.79 1.41
CA ALA A 76 2.95 12.76 0.72
C ALA A 76 1.73 13.37 0.02
N TRP A 77 0.90 14.13 0.75
CA TRP A 77 -0.28 14.80 0.22
C TRP A 77 0.06 15.79 -0.89
N ALA A 78 1.12 16.59 -0.73
CA ALA A 78 1.60 17.52 -1.75
C ALA A 78 2.18 16.84 -3.02
N SER A 79 2.38 15.52 -2.99
CA SER A 79 2.85 14.72 -4.14
C SER A 79 1.78 13.87 -4.82
N GLY A 80 0.51 14.00 -4.41
CA GLY A 80 -0.58 13.16 -4.94
C GLY A 80 -0.63 11.76 -4.33
N VAL A 81 -0.15 11.57 -3.09
CA VAL A 81 -0.59 10.40 -2.32
C VAL A 81 -2.00 10.71 -1.82
N ASP A 82 -2.91 9.74 -1.97
CA ASP A 82 -4.31 9.91 -1.53
C ASP A 82 -4.59 9.11 -0.26
N ARG A 83 -4.19 7.83 -0.22
CA ARG A 83 -4.34 6.95 0.96
C ARG A 83 -3.01 6.30 1.34
N ILE A 84 -2.83 6.06 2.64
CA ILE A 84 -1.68 5.31 3.17
C ILE A 84 -2.26 4.21 4.06
N ILE A 85 -1.87 2.95 3.82
CA ILE A 85 -2.18 1.85 4.74
C ILE A 85 -0.94 1.62 5.60
N VAL A 86 -1.11 1.75 6.91
CA VAL A 86 -0.09 1.54 7.93
C VAL A 86 -0.06 0.05 8.28
N THR A 87 1.07 -0.57 8.01
CA THR A 87 1.21 -2.04 7.99
C THR A 87 1.47 -2.59 9.38
N GLY A 88 0.51 -3.33 9.94
CA GLY A 88 0.66 -4.06 11.20
C GLY A 88 1.33 -5.41 10.99
N GLY A 89 2.42 -5.71 11.71
CA GLY A 89 3.18 -6.97 11.60
C GLY A 89 3.10 -7.89 12.83
N SER A 90 2.31 -7.52 13.83
CA SER A 90 2.08 -8.25 15.11
C SER A 90 0.79 -7.75 15.74
N LEU A 91 0.25 -8.41 16.77
CA LEU A 91 -0.90 -7.88 17.53
C LEU A 91 -0.61 -6.49 18.14
N LYS A 92 0.62 -6.26 18.64
CA LYS A 92 1.05 -4.95 19.16
C LYS A 92 1.14 -3.90 18.05
N GLU A 93 1.80 -4.21 16.94
CA GLU A 93 1.96 -3.27 15.81
C GLU A 93 0.64 -2.97 15.11
N SER A 94 -0.26 -3.95 15.01
CA SER A 94 -1.60 -3.74 14.46
C SER A 94 -2.41 -2.74 15.30
N ARG A 95 -2.25 -2.75 16.63
CA ARG A 95 -2.88 -1.76 17.53
C ARG A 95 -2.23 -0.38 17.37
N GLU A 96 -0.90 -0.31 17.38
CA GLU A 96 -0.16 0.92 17.11
C GLU A 96 -0.54 1.53 15.74
N ALA A 97 -0.82 0.69 14.73
CA ALA A 97 -1.21 1.08 13.38
C ALA A 97 -2.65 1.62 13.32
N LEU A 98 -3.61 0.97 13.98
CA LEU A 98 -4.98 1.46 14.12
C LEU A 98 -5.01 2.84 14.80
N GLU A 99 -4.28 3.00 15.91
CA GLU A 99 -4.19 4.29 16.60
C GLU A 99 -3.56 5.40 15.73
N ILE A 100 -2.73 5.07 14.73
CA ILE A 100 -2.20 6.02 13.74
C ILE A 100 -3.26 6.31 12.67
N ALA A 101 -3.93 5.28 12.17
CA ALA A 101 -4.97 5.39 11.15
C ALA A 101 -6.10 6.33 11.60
N GLU A 102 -6.42 6.37 12.89
CA GLU A 102 -7.37 7.30 13.49
C GLU A 102 -6.96 8.79 13.43
N THR A 103 -5.70 9.14 13.14
CA THR A 103 -5.20 10.54 13.22
C THR A 103 -5.47 11.40 11.99
N ASP A 104 -5.77 10.81 10.83
CA ASP A 104 -6.14 11.52 9.58
C ASP A 104 -7.14 10.64 8.79
N GLY A 105 -8.11 11.25 8.11
CA GLY A 105 -9.13 10.54 7.35
C GLY A 105 -8.55 9.58 6.29
N ARG A 106 -7.41 9.93 5.71
CA ARG A 106 -6.72 9.21 4.62
C ARG A 106 -5.78 8.09 5.06
N LEU A 107 -5.63 7.90 6.38
CA LEU A 107 -4.82 6.83 6.93
C LEU A 107 -5.70 5.62 7.26
N PHE A 108 -5.24 4.45 6.86
CA PHE A 108 -5.85 3.15 7.10
C PHE A 108 -4.78 2.21 7.66
N CYS A 109 -5.13 0.98 8.02
CA CYS A 109 -4.17 -0.02 8.50
C CYS A 109 -4.54 -1.46 8.15
N THR A 110 -3.58 -2.35 8.38
CA THR A 110 -3.79 -3.81 8.33
C THR A 110 -3.78 -4.40 9.75
N VAL A 111 -4.38 -5.57 9.93
CA VAL A 111 -4.26 -6.35 11.18
C VAL A 111 -3.81 -7.77 10.86
N GLY A 112 -2.69 -8.20 11.46
CA GLY A 112 -2.08 -9.51 11.21
C GLY A 112 -0.75 -9.69 11.92
N VAL A 113 -0.09 -10.81 11.61
CA VAL A 113 1.18 -11.24 12.17
C VAL A 113 2.11 -11.66 11.04
N HIS A 114 3.22 -10.93 10.93
CA HIS A 114 4.27 -11.12 9.94
C HIS A 114 4.96 -12.48 10.14
N PRO A 115 5.46 -13.18 9.09
CA PRO A 115 6.18 -14.45 9.23
C PRO A 115 7.23 -14.45 10.35
N THR A 116 8.04 -13.39 10.46
CA THR A 116 9.08 -13.26 11.50
C THR A 116 8.56 -13.00 12.92
N ARG A 117 7.25 -12.87 13.09
CA ARG A 117 6.55 -12.65 14.36
C ARG A 117 5.62 -13.80 14.73
N CYS A 118 5.42 -14.80 13.87
CA CYS A 118 4.51 -15.92 14.14
C CYS A 118 4.79 -16.70 15.44
N GLY A 119 6.00 -16.61 16.01
CA GLY A 119 6.30 -17.09 17.36
C GLY A 119 5.43 -16.47 18.46
N GLU A 120 4.89 -15.26 18.28
CA GLU A 120 4.07 -14.57 19.29
C GLU A 120 2.80 -15.35 19.66
N PHE A 121 2.26 -16.17 18.74
CA PHE A 121 1.15 -17.06 19.03
C PHE A 121 1.52 -18.11 20.08
N GLU A 122 2.72 -18.69 20.01
CA GLU A 122 3.18 -19.74 20.94
C GLU A 122 3.74 -19.14 22.23
N GLU A 123 4.46 -18.02 22.13
CA GLU A 123 4.96 -17.23 23.27
C GLU A 123 3.83 -16.69 24.16
N SER A 124 2.62 -16.50 23.61
CA SER A 124 1.44 -16.10 24.39
C SER A 124 0.98 -17.14 25.43
N GLY A 125 1.34 -18.42 25.23
CA GLY A 125 0.80 -19.55 25.99
C GLY A 125 -0.65 -19.93 25.66
N ASP A 126 -1.37 -19.10 24.89
CA ASP A 126 -2.74 -19.34 24.42
C ASP A 126 -2.89 -18.84 22.96
N PRO A 127 -2.48 -19.66 21.96
CA PRO A 127 -2.56 -19.29 20.55
C PRO A 127 -3.97 -18.94 20.06
N GLU A 128 -5.01 -19.50 20.68
CA GLU A 128 -6.40 -19.22 20.31
C GLU A 128 -6.87 -17.91 20.96
N GLY A 129 -6.54 -17.65 22.23
CA GLY A 129 -6.72 -16.33 22.85
C GLY A 129 -6.03 -15.21 22.08
N HIS A 130 -4.81 -15.44 21.58
CA HIS A 130 -4.09 -14.49 20.71
C HIS A 130 -4.80 -14.27 19.37
N PHE A 131 -5.30 -15.34 18.75
CA PHE A 131 -6.13 -15.24 17.54
C PHE A 131 -7.43 -14.45 17.79
N GLN A 132 -8.12 -14.70 18.89
CA GLN A 132 -9.33 -13.95 19.26
C GLN A 132 -9.02 -12.47 19.53
N ALA A 133 -7.85 -12.14 20.08
CA ALA A 133 -7.40 -10.75 20.25
C ALA A 133 -7.14 -10.04 18.90
N LEU A 134 -6.54 -10.71 17.92
CA LEU A 134 -6.41 -10.21 16.55
C LEU A 134 -7.78 -10.01 15.89
N LEU A 135 -8.70 -10.97 16.03
CA LEU A 135 -10.06 -10.89 15.50
C LEU A 135 -10.86 -9.73 16.11
N ALA A 136 -10.73 -9.53 17.43
CA ALA A 136 -11.36 -8.40 18.12
C ALA A 136 -10.81 -7.05 17.63
N LEU A 137 -9.49 -6.93 17.48
CA LEU A 137 -8.84 -5.72 16.97
C LEU A 137 -9.21 -5.42 15.51
N ALA A 138 -9.27 -6.44 14.65
CA ALA A 138 -9.72 -6.30 13.28
C ALA A 138 -11.18 -5.79 13.22
N LYS A 139 -12.08 -6.39 14.00
CA LYS A 139 -13.49 -5.94 14.09
C LYS A 139 -13.62 -4.51 14.64
N GLU A 140 -12.82 -4.13 15.65
CA GLU A 140 -12.76 -2.76 16.17
C GLU A 140 -12.36 -1.77 15.07
N GLY A 141 -11.27 -2.07 14.35
CA GLY A 141 -10.77 -1.21 13.29
C GLY A 141 -11.66 -1.15 12.05
N ILE A 142 -12.40 -2.21 11.73
CA ILE A 142 -13.43 -2.22 10.67
C ILE A 142 -14.60 -1.33 11.08
N ALA A 143 -15.09 -1.43 12.32
CA ALA A 143 -16.18 -0.58 12.82
C ALA A 143 -15.81 0.91 12.84
N LYS A 144 -14.51 1.23 12.93
CA LYS A 144 -13.94 2.58 12.80
C LYS A 144 -13.67 3.02 11.35
N GLY A 145 -13.85 2.13 10.37
CA GLY A 145 -13.53 2.39 8.95
C GLY A 145 -12.03 2.52 8.66
N LYS A 146 -11.17 1.88 9.46
CA LYS A 146 -9.70 2.04 9.43
C LYS A 146 -8.93 0.79 9.07
N VAL A 147 -9.41 -0.41 9.42
CA VAL A 147 -8.78 -1.67 9.02
C VAL A 147 -9.36 -2.14 7.69
N VAL A 148 -8.50 -2.27 6.68
CA VAL A 148 -8.89 -2.56 5.28
C VAL A 148 -8.31 -3.86 4.72
N ALA A 149 -7.37 -4.49 5.43
CA ALA A 149 -6.82 -5.79 5.05
C ALA A 149 -6.37 -6.63 6.26
N VAL A 150 -6.38 -7.95 6.09
CA VAL A 150 -5.71 -8.88 7.00
C VAL A 150 -4.26 -9.08 6.55
N GLY A 151 -3.33 -8.90 7.48
CA GLY A 151 -1.89 -8.90 7.22
C GLY A 151 -1.17 -7.78 8.00
N GLU A 152 0.12 -7.61 7.83
CA GLU A 152 1.01 -8.35 6.93
C GLU A 152 1.21 -9.79 7.41
N CYS A 153 1.02 -10.77 6.52
CA CYS A 153 1.15 -12.20 6.84
C CYS A 153 1.64 -12.99 5.62
N GLY A 154 2.23 -14.17 5.82
CA GLY A 154 2.83 -14.96 4.73
C GLY A 154 4.07 -15.70 5.15
N LEU A 155 5.05 -15.83 4.25
CA LEU A 155 6.29 -16.60 4.45
C LEU A 155 7.55 -15.80 4.09
N ASP A 156 8.56 -15.83 4.96
CA ASP A 156 9.89 -15.23 4.76
C ASP A 156 11.00 -16.24 5.14
N TYR A 157 11.57 -16.87 4.12
CA TYR A 157 12.63 -17.88 4.29
C TYR A 157 14.05 -17.28 4.34
N ASP A 158 14.21 -15.98 4.08
CA ASP A 158 15.46 -15.26 4.39
C ASP A 158 15.55 -14.90 5.90
N ARG A 159 14.50 -15.19 6.69
CA ARG A 159 14.35 -14.77 8.09
C ARG A 159 14.01 -15.89 9.08
N LEU A 160 14.36 -17.13 8.74
CA LEU A 160 14.13 -18.31 9.59
C LEU A 160 14.75 -18.22 10.99
N HIS A 161 15.74 -17.35 11.20
CA HIS A 161 16.34 -17.05 12.50
C HIS A 161 15.44 -16.23 13.45
N PHE A 162 14.36 -15.62 12.95
CA PHE A 162 13.33 -14.98 13.77
C PHE A 162 12.14 -15.91 14.04
N CYS A 163 11.77 -16.75 13.07
CA CYS A 163 10.69 -17.72 13.20
C CYS A 163 10.91 -18.87 12.19
N PRO A 164 10.92 -20.15 12.62
CA PRO A 164 11.16 -21.28 11.73
C PRO A 164 9.97 -21.52 10.78
N SER A 165 10.23 -22.17 9.64
CA SER A 165 9.28 -22.25 8.51
C SER A 165 8.02 -23.05 8.80
N ASP A 166 8.08 -24.03 9.70
CA ASP A 166 6.92 -24.79 10.19
C ASP A 166 5.95 -23.90 10.98
N VAL A 167 6.48 -23.09 11.90
CA VAL A 167 5.71 -22.09 12.67
C VAL A 167 5.17 -20.99 11.74
N GLN A 168 5.95 -20.52 10.77
CA GLN A 168 5.47 -19.58 9.75
C GLN A 168 4.29 -20.16 8.97
N LYS A 169 4.41 -21.37 8.41
CA LYS A 169 3.35 -22.04 7.63
C LYS A 169 2.08 -22.28 8.46
N LYS A 170 2.23 -22.75 9.71
CA LYS A 170 1.13 -22.98 10.65
C LYS A 170 0.30 -21.70 10.89
N TYR A 171 0.97 -20.59 11.22
CA TYR A 171 0.28 -19.34 11.54
C TYR A 171 -0.06 -18.47 10.31
N PHE A 172 0.52 -18.77 9.15
CA PHE A 172 0.00 -18.26 7.87
C PHE A 172 -1.34 -18.92 7.55
N LYS A 173 -1.47 -20.26 7.62
CA LYS A 173 -2.75 -20.98 7.45
C LYS A 173 -3.84 -20.47 8.41
N LYS A 174 -3.49 -20.27 9.69
CA LYS A 174 -4.39 -19.70 10.72
C LYS A 174 -4.91 -18.30 10.37
N GLN A 175 -4.14 -17.47 9.66
CA GLN A 175 -4.57 -16.10 9.31
C GLN A 175 -5.60 -16.04 8.15
N PHE A 176 -5.77 -17.12 7.38
CA PHE A 176 -6.94 -17.23 6.49
C PHE A 176 -8.25 -17.41 7.26
N GLU A 177 -8.25 -17.97 8.48
CA GLU A 177 -9.45 -17.94 9.35
C GLU A 177 -9.82 -16.51 9.77
N LEU A 178 -8.81 -15.65 9.99
CA LEU A 178 -9.04 -14.24 10.32
C LEU A 178 -9.66 -13.51 9.12
N ALA A 179 -9.07 -13.64 7.91
CA ALA A 179 -9.61 -13.07 6.67
C ALA A 179 -11.05 -13.55 6.39
N GLU A 180 -11.32 -14.84 6.58
CA GLU A 180 -12.64 -15.43 6.43
C GLU A 180 -13.66 -14.89 7.44
N ALA A 181 -13.25 -14.67 8.68
CA ALA A 181 -14.12 -14.16 9.75
C ALA A 181 -14.47 -12.67 9.60
N VAL A 182 -13.59 -11.87 8.96
CA VAL A 182 -13.81 -10.42 8.78
C VAL A 182 -14.15 -9.99 7.35
N LYS A 183 -14.06 -10.90 6.38
CA LYS A 183 -14.34 -10.68 4.94
C LYS A 183 -13.52 -9.56 4.29
N LEU A 184 -12.30 -9.33 4.79
CA LEU A 184 -11.35 -8.37 4.21
C LEU A 184 -10.36 -9.06 3.27
N PRO A 185 -9.81 -8.32 2.28
CA PRO A 185 -8.69 -8.78 1.46
C PRO A 185 -7.43 -9.02 2.30
N MET A 186 -6.44 -9.71 1.70
CA MET A 186 -5.18 -10.04 2.38
C MET A 186 -3.98 -9.23 1.84
N PHE A 187 -3.14 -8.76 2.75
CA PHE A 187 -1.86 -8.11 2.47
C PHE A 187 -0.73 -9.10 2.77
N LEU A 188 -0.15 -9.69 1.72
CA LEU A 188 0.60 -10.93 1.79
C LEU A 188 2.10 -10.76 1.54
N HIS A 189 2.94 -11.26 2.45
CA HIS A 189 4.40 -11.30 2.32
C HIS A 189 4.86 -12.62 1.69
N MET A 190 5.72 -12.55 0.68
CA MET A 190 6.43 -13.71 0.16
C MET A 190 7.90 -13.38 -0.10
N ARG A 191 8.82 -14.14 0.52
CA ARG A 191 10.27 -14.03 0.30
C ARG A 191 10.95 -15.38 0.36
N ALA A 192 11.61 -15.76 -0.74
CA ALA A 192 12.32 -17.03 -0.91
C ALA A 192 11.48 -18.28 -0.60
N ALA A 193 10.15 -18.18 -0.72
CA ALA A 193 9.18 -19.17 -0.25
C ALA A 193 8.04 -19.42 -1.26
N GLY A 194 8.28 -19.19 -2.55
CA GLY A 194 7.23 -19.11 -3.58
C GLY A 194 6.39 -20.39 -3.74
N GLU A 195 7.02 -21.57 -3.64
CA GLU A 195 6.34 -22.88 -3.73
C GLU A 195 5.34 -23.08 -2.58
N ASP A 196 5.84 -23.16 -1.34
CA ASP A 196 5.02 -23.28 -0.13
C ASP A 196 3.98 -22.14 -0.01
N PHE A 197 4.31 -20.91 -0.42
CA PHE A 197 3.38 -19.78 -0.40
C PHE A 197 2.21 -20.00 -1.37
N CYS A 198 2.50 -20.38 -2.62
CA CYS A 198 1.47 -20.61 -3.63
C CYS A 198 0.61 -21.83 -3.30
N GLU A 199 1.19 -22.91 -2.76
CA GLU A 199 0.44 -24.06 -2.24
C GLU A 199 -0.57 -23.61 -1.19
N ILE A 200 -0.12 -22.92 -0.14
CA ILE A 200 -0.99 -22.46 0.95
C ILE A 200 -2.07 -21.48 0.47
N VAL A 201 -1.74 -20.55 -0.43
CA VAL A 201 -2.73 -19.64 -1.02
C VAL A 201 -3.77 -20.43 -1.82
N SER A 202 -3.35 -21.40 -2.63
CA SER A 202 -4.25 -22.21 -3.46
C SER A 202 -5.26 -23.02 -2.63
N GLU A 203 -4.83 -23.59 -1.50
CA GLU A 203 -5.70 -24.30 -0.55
C GLU A 203 -6.78 -23.40 0.07
N ASN A 204 -6.58 -22.07 0.09
CA ASN A 204 -7.38 -21.12 0.86
C ASN A 204 -8.09 -20.05 0.00
N LEU A 205 -8.09 -20.17 -1.34
CA LEU A 205 -8.67 -19.17 -2.28
C LEU A 205 -10.16 -18.84 -2.03
N TYR A 206 -10.93 -19.72 -1.40
CA TYR A 206 -12.35 -19.50 -1.08
C TYR A 206 -12.58 -18.66 0.18
N ARG A 207 -11.51 -18.37 0.95
CA ARG A 207 -11.60 -17.82 2.32
C ARG A 207 -11.50 -16.30 2.39
N PHE A 208 -11.03 -15.66 1.32
CA PHE A 208 -10.76 -14.23 1.26
C PHE A 208 -11.21 -13.67 -0.11
N PRO A 209 -11.62 -12.38 -0.20
CA PRO A 209 -12.18 -11.80 -1.42
C PRO A 209 -11.11 -11.51 -2.50
N GLY A 210 -9.84 -11.41 -2.11
CA GLY A 210 -8.68 -11.13 -2.95
C GLY A 210 -7.50 -10.63 -2.13
N GLY A 211 -6.34 -10.49 -2.73
CA GLY A 211 -5.15 -10.03 -1.99
C GLY A 211 -4.07 -9.43 -2.86
N VAL A 212 -3.05 -8.87 -2.22
CA VAL A 212 -1.82 -8.40 -2.89
C VAL A 212 -0.62 -9.13 -2.29
N THR A 213 0.23 -9.71 -3.13
CA THR A 213 1.58 -10.11 -2.73
C THR A 213 2.44 -8.85 -2.79
N HIS A 214 2.65 -8.23 -1.64
CA HIS A 214 3.31 -6.93 -1.54
C HIS A 214 4.83 -7.05 -1.65
N SER A 215 5.49 -5.93 -1.95
CA SER A 215 6.96 -5.82 -2.02
C SER A 215 7.62 -6.93 -2.85
N PHE A 216 6.99 -7.34 -3.96
CA PHE A 216 7.36 -8.54 -4.68
C PHE A 216 8.78 -8.45 -5.24
N THR A 217 9.63 -9.40 -4.87
CA THR A 217 11.00 -9.56 -5.40
C THR A 217 11.27 -11.01 -5.82
N GLY A 218 10.22 -11.75 -6.18
CA GLY A 218 10.32 -13.14 -6.64
C GLY A 218 10.79 -13.28 -8.08
N THR A 219 10.84 -14.52 -8.55
CA THR A 219 11.22 -14.89 -9.92
C THR A 219 10.07 -14.66 -10.92
N ALA A 220 10.35 -14.83 -12.21
CA ALA A 220 9.32 -14.87 -13.24
C ALA A 220 8.35 -16.05 -13.03
N GLU A 221 8.82 -17.19 -12.53
CA GLU A 221 7.97 -18.35 -12.22
C GLU A 221 7.04 -18.06 -11.04
N ASP A 222 7.54 -17.41 -9.98
CA ASP A 222 6.71 -16.98 -8.85
C ASP A 222 5.63 -15.98 -9.30
N ARG A 223 6.01 -15.03 -10.17
CA ARG A 223 5.06 -14.07 -10.77
C ARG A 223 3.94 -14.79 -11.52
N ASP A 224 4.30 -15.74 -12.39
CA ASP A 224 3.32 -16.41 -13.25
C ASP A 224 2.37 -17.30 -12.43
N LYS A 225 2.87 -17.96 -11.38
CA LYS A 225 2.05 -18.67 -10.39
C LYS A 225 1.08 -17.71 -9.68
N LEU A 226 1.55 -16.55 -9.21
CA LEU A 226 0.69 -15.56 -8.54
C LEU A 226 -0.37 -14.97 -9.48
N LEU A 227 -0.04 -14.72 -10.75
CA LEU A 227 -0.99 -14.20 -11.74
C LEU A 227 -2.08 -15.22 -12.11
N SER A 228 -1.79 -16.52 -12.01
CA SER A 228 -2.78 -17.60 -12.22
C SER A 228 -3.93 -17.57 -11.21
N PHE A 229 -3.73 -16.98 -10.03
CA PHE A 229 -4.80 -16.73 -9.07
C PHE A 229 -5.56 -15.46 -9.45
N GLU A 230 -6.75 -15.59 -10.02
CA GLU A 230 -7.57 -14.48 -10.54
C GLU A 230 -7.66 -13.25 -9.61
N LYS A 231 -7.82 -13.49 -8.31
CA LYS A 231 -8.07 -12.46 -7.28
C LYS A 231 -6.81 -11.88 -6.62
N MET A 232 -5.64 -12.09 -7.23
CA MET A 232 -4.34 -11.67 -6.68
C MET A 232 -3.71 -10.51 -7.45
N PHE A 233 -3.17 -9.53 -6.73
CA PHE A 233 -2.37 -8.43 -7.26
C PHE A 233 -0.90 -8.57 -6.84
N ILE A 234 0.00 -7.91 -7.57
CA ILE A 234 1.43 -7.86 -7.24
C ILE A 234 1.84 -6.43 -6.89
N GLY A 235 2.36 -6.23 -5.67
CA GLY A 235 2.83 -4.95 -5.16
C GLY A 235 4.30 -4.70 -5.51
N ILE A 236 4.58 -3.51 -6.06
CA ILE A 236 5.90 -3.11 -6.55
C ILE A 236 6.40 -1.89 -5.77
N ASN A 237 7.64 -1.97 -5.26
CA ASN A 237 8.33 -0.85 -4.61
C ASN A 237 9.81 -0.78 -5.05
N GLY A 238 10.61 0.12 -4.49
CA GLY A 238 12.01 0.25 -4.88
C GLY A 238 12.93 -0.94 -4.52
N CYS A 239 12.45 -1.94 -3.76
CA CYS A 239 13.10 -3.24 -3.63
C CYS A 239 12.82 -4.15 -4.83
N SER A 240 11.64 -4.06 -5.44
CA SER A 240 11.23 -4.71 -6.69
C SER A 240 11.91 -4.14 -7.95
N LEU A 241 12.83 -3.18 -7.80
CA LEU A 241 13.42 -2.39 -8.90
C LEU A 241 14.96 -2.37 -8.86
N LYS A 242 15.58 -3.29 -8.10
CA LYS A 242 17.01 -3.29 -7.80
C LYS A 242 17.88 -3.82 -8.93
N THR A 243 17.56 -4.99 -9.49
CA THR A 243 18.37 -5.67 -10.51
C THR A 243 17.71 -5.58 -11.90
N SER A 244 18.46 -5.88 -12.96
CA SER A 244 17.88 -6.02 -14.31
C SER A 244 16.82 -7.12 -14.35
N GLU A 245 17.08 -8.25 -13.69
CA GLU A 245 16.13 -9.35 -13.53
C GLU A 245 14.82 -8.89 -12.87
N ASN A 246 14.86 -8.05 -11.83
CA ASN A 246 13.63 -7.52 -11.25
C ASN A 246 12.83 -6.66 -12.25
N LEU A 247 13.51 -5.92 -13.14
CA LEU A 247 12.87 -5.14 -14.20
C LEU A 247 12.29 -6.04 -15.31
N GLU A 248 12.94 -7.15 -15.65
CA GLU A 248 12.43 -8.16 -16.59
C GLU A 248 11.19 -8.87 -16.02
N VAL A 249 11.21 -9.22 -14.74
CA VAL A 249 10.05 -9.77 -14.01
C VAL A 249 8.89 -8.77 -14.03
N LEU A 250 9.15 -7.49 -13.72
CA LEU A 250 8.19 -6.39 -13.76
C LEU A 250 7.53 -6.20 -15.14
N GLN A 251 8.28 -6.37 -16.24
CA GLN A 251 7.72 -6.22 -17.58
C GLN A 251 6.57 -7.20 -17.84
N GLY A 252 6.67 -8.43 -17.33
CA GLY A 252 5.62 -9.45 -17.45
C GLY A 252 4.43 -9.30 -16.50
N ILE A 253 4.41 -8.32 -15.58
CA ILE A 253 3.26 -8.06 -14.71
C ILE A 253 2.27 -7.14 -15.46
N PRO A 254 1.01 -7.56 -15.71
CA PRO A 254 0.00 -6.71 -16.34
C PRO A 254 -0.36 -5.50 -15.46
N ALA A 255 -0.75 -4.38 -16.09
CA ALA A 255 -0.96 -3.12 -15.36
C ALA A 255 -2.19 -3.18 -14.44
N GLU A 256 -3.23 -3.90 -14.86
CA GLU A 256 -4.48 -4.20 -14.17
C GLU A 256 -4.33 -5.25 -13.04
N ARG A 257 -3.16 -5.90 -12.93
CA ARG A 257 -2.80 -6.82 -11.85
C ARG A 257 -1.69 -6.27 -10.94
N MET A 258 -1.30 -5.01 -11.11
CA MET A 258 -0.20 -4.36 -10.40
C MET A 258 -0.70 -3.33 -9.37
N MET A 259 0.03 -3.22 -8.27
CA MET A 259 -0.05 -2.09 -7.33
C MET A 259 1.36 -1.53 -7.11
N ILE A 260 1.46 -0.28 -6.66
CA ILE A 260 2.72 0.37 -6.30
C ILE A 260 2.70 0.89 -4.86
N GLU A 261 3.83 0.80 -4.19
CA GLU A 261 3.98 1.16 -2.78
C GLU A 261 5.42 1.61 -2.49
N THR A 262 5.72 2.03 -1.25
CA THR A 262 7.08 2.45 -0.86
C THR A 262 7.80 1.48 0.07
N ASP A 263 7.07 0.72 0.89
CA ASP A 263 7.61 0.09 2.12
C ASP A 263 8.49 1.06 2.92
N SER A 264 8.07 2.33 3.02
CA SER A 264 8.80 3.34 3.80
C SER A 264 8.97 2.85 5.25
N PRO A 265 10.16 2.98 5.88
CA PRO A 265 11.32 3.77 5.46
C PRO A 265 12.34 3.03 4.60
N TYR A 266 12.04 1.80 4.19
CA TYR A 266 12.93 0.94 3.40
C TYR A 266 12.76 1.16 1.89
N CYS A 267 13.40 0.32 1.08
CA CYS A 267 13.18 0.26 -0.37
C CYS A 267 13.34 1.59 -1.15
N ASP A 268 14.17 2.50 -0.65
CA ASP A 268 14.64 3.70 -1.36
C ASP A 268 15.32 3.33 -2.70
N ILE A 269 15.03 4.07 -3.78
CA ILE A 269 15.59 3.81 -5.13
C ILE A 269 16.96 4.49 -5.24
N LYS A 270 18.03 3.69 -5.21
CA LYS A 270 19.40 4.19 -5.12
C LYS A 270 20.07 4.28 -6.49
N ASN A 271 21.13 5.09 -6.58
CA ASN A 271 22.00 5.21 -7.77
C ASN A 271 22.63 3.88 -8.25
N THR A 272 22.60 2.83 -7.42
CA THR A 272 23.08 1.49 -7.76
C THR A 272 21.98 0.53 -8.23
N HIS A 273 20.72 0.95 -8.24
CA HIS A 273 19.58 0.12 -8.67
C HIS A 273 19.35 0.28 -10.17
N ALA A 274 19.01 -0.80 -10.87
CA ALA A 274 18.75 -0.80 -12.31
C ALA A 274 17.62 0.17 -12.72
N GLY A 275 16.63 0.38 -11.84
CA GLY A 275 15.52 1.31 -12.06
C GLY A 275 15.89 2.80 -12.10
N ILE A 276 17.02 3.22 -11.50
CA ILE A 276 17.31 4.66 -11.29
C ILE A 276 17.29 5.50 -12.58
N LYS A 277 17.65 4.89 -13.72
CA LYS A 277 17.70 5.52 -15.05
C LYS A 277 16.36 6.09 -15.52
N PHE A 278 15.24 5.68 -14.91
CA PHE A 278 13.90 6.15 -15.23
C PHE A 278 13.36 7.21 -14.25
N VAL A 279 13.99 7.39 -13.09
CA VAL A 279 13.54 8.34 -12.06
C VAL A 279 13.78 9.77 -12.52
N LYS A 280 12.73 10.61 -12.41
CA LYS A 280 12.72 12.02 -12.82
C LYS A 280 12.42 12.95 -11.64
N SER A 281 11.52 12.53 -10.75
CA SER A 281 11.11 13.33 -9.58
C SER A 281 12.13 13.24 -8.44
N VAL A 282 12.48 14.39 -7.86
CA VAL A 282 13.48 14.53 -6.79
C VAL A 282 13.00 15.52 -5.74
N TRP A 283 13.19 15.20 -4.46
CA TRP A 283 12.86 16.05 -3.33
C TRP A 283 14.12 16.62 -2.69
N PRO A 284 14.06 17.82 -2.08
CA PRO A 284 15.12 18.30 -1.20
C PRO A 284 15.40 17.28 -0.11
N SER A 285 16.65 16.85 0.05
CA SER A 285 17.01 15.80 1.00
C SER A 285 18.24 16.17 1.82
N LYS A 286 18.10 16.18 3.15
CA LYS A 286 19.13 16.59 4.11
C LYS A 286 19.65 15.39 4.92
N LYS A 287 20.84 15.53 5.51
CA LYS A 287 21.30 14.57 6.52
C LYS A 287 20.42 14.71 7.77
N LYS A 288 20.20 13.62 8.52
CA LYS A 288 19.38 13.59 9.74
C LYS A 288 19.77 14.65 10.80
N GLU A 289 21.05 15.01 10.88
CA GLU A 289 21.56 16.04 11.80
C GLU A 289 21.31 17.48 11.32
N LYS A 290 20.79 17.65 10.10
CA LYS A 290 20.44 18.93 9.46
C LYS A 290 19.02 18.86 8.87
N TYR A 291 18.12 18.17 9.56
CA TYR A 291 16.74 18.00 9.13
C TYR A 291 15.99 19.35 9.11
N GLU A 292 15.24 19.59 8.04
CA GLU A 292 14.35 20.73 7.85
C GLU A 292 12.97 20.19 7.40
N PRO A 293 11.82 20.72 7.89
CA PRO A 293 10.49 20.15 7.62
C PRO A 293 10.04 20.11 6.15
N ASP A 294 10.66 20.90 5.28
CA ASP A 294 10.43 20.91 3.83
C ASP A 294 11.30 19.87 3.07
N SER A 295 12.11 19.08 3.79
CA SER A 295 13.06 18.12 3.22
C SER A 295 12.85 16.69 3.72
N THR A 296 13.21 15.72 2.88
CA THR A 296 13.30 14.31 3.29
C THR A 296 14.63 14.05 4.02
N VAL A 297 14.70 12.98 4.80
CA VAL A 297 15.96 12.53 5.41
C VAL A 297 16.68 11.55 4.50
N LYS A 298 17.95 11.81 4.19
CA LYS A 298 18.79 10.92 3.37
C LYS A 298 18.84 9.50 3.95
N GLY A 299 18.45 8.51 3.14
CA GLY A 299 18.42 7.10 3.52
C GLY A 299 17.18 6.69 4.33
N ARG A 300 16.16 7.55 4.44
CA ARG A 300 14.82 7.24 4.92
C ARG A 300 13.85 7.43 3.75
N ASN A 301 13.32 6.34 3.22
CA ASN A 301 12.25 6.43 2.22
C ASN A 301 10.98 7.03 2.86
N GLU A 302 10.15 7.69 2.06
CA GLU A 302 8.92 8.36 2.50
C GLU A 302 7.79 8.14 1.48
N PRO A 303 6.50 8.15 1.89
CA PRO A 303 5.38 7.87 1.00
C PRO A 303 5.35 8.72 -0.27
N CYS A 304 5.84 9.97 -0.25
CA CYS A 304 5.92 10.82 -1.43
C CYS A 304 6.84 10.28 -2.55
N LEU A 305 7.79 9.38 -2.22
CA LEU A 305 8.72 8.77 -3.16
C LEU A 305 8.09 7.62 -3.97
N VAL A 306 6.84 7.23 -3.69
CA VAL A 306 6.06 6.30 -4.54
C VAL A 306 5.98 6.77 -6.01
N ARG A 307 6.01 8.09 -6.23
CA ARG A 307 6.08 8.68 -7.57
C ARG A 307 7.32 8.23 -8.35
N GLN A 308 8.45 7.98 -7.67
CA GLN A 308 9.64 7.42 -8.33
C GLN A 308 9.41 5.97 -8.75
N VAL A 309 8.67 5.19 -7.96
CA VAL A 309 8.27 3.81 -8.33
C VAL A 309 7.41 3.84 -9.60
N LEU A 310 6.39 4.71 -9.66
CA LEU A 310 5.57 4.91 -10.86
C LEU A 310 6.42 5.28 -12.11
N GLU A 311 7.38 6.19 -11.96
CA GLU A 311 8.27 6.59 -13.04
C GLU A 311 9.13 5.43 -13.57
N VAL A 312 9.60 4.55 -12.68
CA VAL A 312 10.33 3.34 -13.07
C VAL A 312 9.39 2.33 -13.74
N VAL A 313 8.18 2.10 -13.23
CA VAL A 313 7.20 1.19 -13.87
C VAL A 313 6.87 1.67 -15.28
N ALA A 314 6.51 2.95 -15.44
CA ALA A 314 6.20 3.53 -16.74
C ALA A 314 7.38 3.43 -17.73
N GLY A 315 8.58 3.82 -17.28
CA GLY A 315 9.79 3.76 -18.09
C GLY A 315 10.19 2.34 -18.49
N CYS A 316 10.02 1.38 -17.58
CA CYS A 316 10.34 -0.03 -17.81
C CYS A 316 9.35 -0.73 -18.75
N LYS A 317 8.06 -0.35 -18.70
CA LYS A 317 7.01 -0.88 -19.59
C LYS A 317 6.83 -0.06 -20.89
N GLY A 318 7.61 1.01 -21.09
CA GLY A 318 7.52 1.86 -22.29
C GLY A 318 6.26 2.73 -22.36
N ILE A 319 5.55 2.91 -21.25
CA ILE A 319 4.28 3.63 -21.18
C ILE A 319 4.55 5.14 -21.13
N ALA A 320 4.14 5.86 -22.17
CA ALA A 320 4.28 7.32 -22.24
C ALA A 320 3.24 8.06 -21.36
N ASP A 321 2.02 7.52 -21.27
CA ASP A 321 0.96 8.05 -20.42
C ASP A 321 1.11 7.59 -18.96
N ILE A 322 1.90 8.34 -18.21
CA ILE A 322 2.13 8.13 -16.78
C ILE A 322 0.86 8.41 -15.96
N GLU A 323 -0.05 9.24 -16.45
CA GLU A 323 -1.28 9.61 -15.75
C GLU A 323 -2.32 8.49 -15.86
N GLY A 324 -2.57 7.99 -17.07
CA GLY A 324 -3.40 6.81 -17.32
C GLY A 324 -2.90 5.60 -16.53
N LEU A 325 -1.59 5.30 -16.54
CA LEU A 325 -1.01 4.25 -15.71
C LEU A 325 -1.27 4.47 -14.22
N SER A 326 -1.12 5.71 -13.72
CA SER A 326 -1.40 5.99 -12.30
C SER A 326 -2.87 5.78 -11.95
N LYS A 327 -3.79 6.12 -12.86
CA LYS A 327 -5.22 5.90 -12.70
C LYS A 327 -5.54 4.41 -12.64
N THR A 328 -4.95 3.58 -13.52
CA THR A 328 -5.10 2.11 -13.46
C THR A 328 -4.58 1.53 -12.14
N LEU A 329 -3.37 1.90 -11.71
CA LEU A 329 -2.77 1.37 -10.47
C LEU A 329 -3.56 1.79 -9.21
N TYR A 330 -4.11 3.01 -9.21
CA TYR A 330 -5.02 3.47 -8.17
C TYR A 330 -6.35 2.71 -8.18
N HIS A 331 -6.92 2.51 -9.36
CA HIS A 331 -8.18 1.78 -9.55
C HIS A 331 -8.05 0.35 -9.02
N ASN A 332 -6.97 -0.37 -9.36
CA ASN A 332 -6.65 -1.68 -8.79
C ASN A 332 -6.62 -1.66 -7.25
N THR A 333 -5.98 -0.64 -6.66
CA THR A 333 -5.91 -0.45 -5.20
C THR A 333 -7.31 -0.28 -4.61
N CYS A 334 -8.17 0.52 -5.25
CA CYS A 334 -9.53 0.75 -4.81
C CYS A 334 -10.39 -0.51 -4.95
N ARG A 335 -10.32 -1.23 -6.08
CA ARG A 335 -11.01 -2.53 -6.29
C ARG A 335 -10.73 -3.51 -5.15
N LEU A 336 -9.50 -3.53 -4.62
CA LEU A 336 -9.13 -4.45 -3.54
C LEU A 336 -9.50 -3.91 -2.14
N PHE A 337 -9.08 -2.69 -1.79
CA PHE A 337 -9.12 -2.19 -0.41
C PHE A 337 -10.21 -1.15 -0.13
N PHE A 338 -10.75 -0.52 -1.17
CA PHE A 338 -11.71 0.60 -1.07
C PHE A 338 -12.83 0.46 -2.12
N PRO A 339 -13.51 -0.70 -2.26
CA PRO A 339 -14.46 -0.94 -3.34
C PRO A 339 -15.66 0.02 -3.32
N GLN A 340 -15.99 0.58 -2.15
CA GLN A 340 -17.03 1.60 -1.98
C GLN A 340 -16.66 2.98 -2.58
N ASP A 341 -15.38 3.21 -2.90
CA ASP A 341 -14.88 4.45 -3.50
C ASP A 341 -14.84 4.37 -5.04
N LEU A 342 -15.30 3.26 -5.62
CA LEU A 342 -15.49 3.07 -7.06
C LEU A 342 -16.89 3.49 -7.48
N ASP A 343 -16.96 4.39 -8.47
CA ASP A 343 -18.22 4.75 -9.10
C ASP A 343 -18.57 3.67 -10.13
N ALA A 344 -19.70 2.97 -9.94
CA ALA A 344 -20.03 1.74 -10.68
C ALA A 344 -20.13 1.90 -12.21
N SER A 345 -20.16 3.14 -12.71
CA SER A 345 -20.12 3.46 -14.14
C SER A 345 -18.71 3.50 -14.75
N ALA A 346 -17.66 3.63 -13.93
CA ALA A 346 -16.27 3.68 -14.38
C ALA A 346 -15.66 2.28 -14.58
N ASP A 347 -16.04 1.31 -13.76
CA ASP A 347 -15.55 -0.07 -13.83
C ASP A 347 -15.85 -0.72 -15.19
N ALA A 348 -17.10 -0.58 -15.65
CA ALA A 348 -17.54 -1.12 -16.95
C ALA A 348 -16.76 -0.55 -18.15
N GLN A 349 -16.25 0.69 -18.06
CA GLN A 349 -15.45 1.29 -19.14
C GLN A 349 -14.04 0.69 -19.21
N LEU A 350 -13.44 0.36 -18.06
CA LEU A 350 -12.11 -0.27 -18.01
C LEU A 350 -12.16 -1.75 -18.41
N GLU A 351 -13.21 -2.47 -18.03
CA GLU A 351 -13.41 -3.87 -18.46
C GLU A 351 -13.60 -3.94 -19.99
N SER A 352 -14.42 -3.05 -20.56
CA SER A 352 -14.59 -2.95 -22.03
C SER A 352 -13.30 -2.56 -22.79
N ALA A 353 -12.34 -1.91 -22.11
CA ALA A 353 -11.04 -1.57 -22.70
C ALA A 353 -10.08 -2.77 -22.73
N SER A 354 -10.20 -3.72 -21.78
CA SER A 354 -9.48 -5.01 -21.82
C SER A 354 -10.08 -6.02 -22.79
N GLU A 355 -11.40 -6.02 -23.00
CA GLU A 355 -12.07 -6.89 -23.98
C GLU A 355 -11.78 -6.51 -25.44
N GLY A 356 -11.12 -5.36 -25.68
CA GLY A 356 -10.68 -4.92 -27.00
C GLY A 356 -9.61 -5.79 -27.66
N SER A 357 -9.05 -6.78 -26.95
CA SER A 357 -8.15 -7.80 -27.51
C SER A 357 -8.73 -9.21 -27.36
N GLU A 358 -9.13 -9.78 -28.50
CA GLU A 358 -9.61 -11.17 -28.70
C GLU A 358 -10.97 -11.49 -28.05
N GLY A 359 -12.03 -11.41 -28.87
CA GLY A 359 -13.39 -11.72 -28.42
C GLY A 359 -13.65 -13.21 -28.21
N PHE A 360 -14.25 -13.55 -27.08
CA PHE A 360 -14.95 -14.81 -26.84
C PHE A 360 -16.35 -14.53 -26.27
N ASP A 361 -17.33 -15.27 -26.79
CA ASP A 361 -18.76 -15.03 -26.57
C ASP A 361 -19.22 -15.65 -25.23
N TRP A 362 -19.75 -14.83 -24.31
CA TRP A 362 -20.30 -15.29 -23.04
C TRP A 362 -21.81 -15.10 -22.97
N LEU A 363 -22.50 -16.24 -22.92
CA LEU A 363 -23.96 -16.34 -22.86
C LEU A 363 -24.51 -15.70 -21.57
N VAL A 364 -25.33 -14.65 -21.71
CA VAL A 364 -25.94 -13.92 -20.59
C VAL A 364 -26.93 -14.82 -19.83
N MET A 365 -26.74 -14.95 -18.51
CA MET A 365 -27.79 -15.46 -17.60
C MET A 365 -28.69 -14.30 -17.17
N GLU A 366 -29.96 -14.34 -17.59
CA GLU A 366 -30.95 -13.32 -17.24
C GLU A 366 -31.28 -13.30 -15.75
N THR A 367 -31.27 -12.11 -15.15
CA THR A 367 -31.70 -11.88 -13.77
C THR A 367 -33.21 -11.64 -13.70
N TRP A 368 -33.93 -12.56 -13.06
CA TRP A 368 -35.36 -12.43 -12.81
C TRP A 368 -35.62 -11.32 -11.77
N THR A 369 -36.18 -10.20 -12.23
CA THR A 369 -36.65 -9.12 -11.35
C THR A 369 -38.08 -9.41 -10.87
N LEU A 370 -38.29 -9.39 -9.55
CA LEU A 370 -39.65 -9.46 -8.99
C LEU A 370 -40.44 -8.23 -9.43
N SER A 371 -41.51 -8.44 -10.21
CA SER A 371 -42.55 -7.45 -10.45
C SER A 371 -43.90 -7.93 -9.92
N THR A 372 -44.68 -6.95 -9.45
CA THR A 372 -45.92 -7.08 -8.69
C THR A 372 -47.04 -7.82 -9.43
N LEU A 373 -47.72 -8.75 -8.76
CA LEU A 373 -49.00 -9.34 -9.20
C LEU A 373 -50.16 -8.91 -8.27
N PRO A 374 -51.28 -8.39 -8.81
CA PRO A 374 -52.53 -8.26 -8.07
C PRO A 374 -53.38 -9.56 -8.17
N ALA A 375 -54.26 -9.76 -7.19
CA ALA A 375 -55.04 -10.99 -7.03
C ALA A 375 -56.37 -11.00 -7.82
N SER A 376 -56.76 -12.17 -8.32
CA SER A 376 -58.16 -12.65 -8.26
C SER A 376 -58.32 -14.12 -8.70
N GLU A 377 -58.96 -14.90 -7.84
CA GLU A 377 -59.77 -16.12 -8.05
C GLU A 377 -59.73 -16.89 -9.39
N LYS A 378 -59.41 -18.20 -9.32
CA LYS A 378 -60.37 -19.29 -9.62
C LYS A 378 -59.83 -20.70 -9.29
N VAL A 379 -60.39 -21.28 -8.21
CA VAL A 379 -61.15 -22.55 -8.21
C VAL A 379 -60.62 -23.75 -9.04
N TRP A 380 -60.12 -24.74 -8.29
CA TRP A 380 -60.21 -26.21 -8.43
C TRP A 380 -60.05 -26.90 -9.80
N GLU A 381 -59.09 -27.84 -9.89
CA GLU A 381 -59.38 -29.27 -10.08
C GLU A 381 -58.17 -30.18 -9.71
N ILE A 382 -58.45 -31.40 -9.20
CA ILE A 382 -57.46 -32.45 -8.92
C ILE A 382 -57.99 -33.75 -9.54
N SER A 383 -57.20 -34.41 -10.39
CA SER A 383 -57.24 -35.86 -10.66
C SER A 383 -56.05 -36.31 -11.53
N PRO A 384 -55.70 -37.63 -11.55
CA PRO A 384 -54.30 -38.04 -11.49
C PRO A 384 -53.85 -38.96 -12.65
N GLU A 385 -52.72 -39.65 -12.43
CA GLU A 385 -52.10 -40.69 -13.28
C GLU A 385 -51.33 -40.14 -14.50
N VAL A 386 -50.24 -40.74 -14.99
CA VAL A 386 -49.78 -42.15 -14.94
C VAL A 386 -48.27 -42.23 -14.66
N MET A 387 -47.80 -43.28 -13.96
CA MET A 387 -46.38 -43.63 -13.82
C MET A 387 -45.83 -44.40 -15.03
N VAL A 388 -44.60 -44.08 -15.45
CA VAL A 388 -43.49 -45.05 -15.64
C VAL A 388 -42.19 -44.37 -15.21
#